data_AF-A0A3M1XRZ5-F1
#
_entry.id   AF-A0A3M1XRZ5-F1
#
_cell.length_a   1.000
_cell.length_b   1.000
_cell.length_c   1.000
_cell.angle_alpha   90.00
_cell.angle_beta   90.00
_cell.angle_gamma   90.00
#
_symmetry.space_group_name_H-M   'P 1'
#
loop_
_entity.id
_entity.type
_entity.pdbx_description
1 polymer ?
#
loop_
_entity_poly.entity_id
_entity_poly.type
_entity_poly.pdbx_seq_one_letter_code
_entity_poly.pdbx_strand_id
1 'polypeptide(L)'
;MGFVTALKCRECGRQYSIEPIYVCEFCFGPLEVVYDYQRIKKAISKKRIENRDENLWRYKELLPIDGEPQAGLYSGFTPLVKANNLARELGVKEL
;
A
#
# COMPACT_ATOMS: atom_id res chain seq x y z
N MET A 1 1.45 -2.22 15.70
CA MET A 1 0.85 -3.55 15.50
C MET A 1 0.47 -3.65 14.04
N GLY A 2 1.13 -4.52 13.28
CA GLY A 2 0.80 -4.76 11.89
C GLY A 2 -0.64 -5.25 11.71
N PHE A 3 -1.19 -4.97 10.54
CA PHE A 3 -2.48 -5.49 10.07
C PHE A 3 -2.32 -6.71 9.15
N VAL A 4 -1.08 -7.17 8.96
CA VAL A 4 -0.73 -8.36 8.19
C VAL A 4 -0.92 -9.60 9.06
N THR A 5 -1.53 -10.63 8.50
CA THR A 5 -1.77 -11.91 9.18
C THR A 5 -0.95 -13.06 8.60
N ALA A 6 -0.57 -13.00 7.33
CA ALA A 6 0.21 -14.01 6.63
C ALA A 6 0.75 -13.48 5.31
N LEU A 7 1.57 -14.28 4.64
CA LEU A 7 1.77 -14.21 3.20
C LEU A 7 0.99 -15.34 2.51
N LYS A 8 0.57 -15.12 1.26
CA LYS A 8 -0.17 -16.12 0.48
C LYS A 8 0.33 -16.13 -0.96
N CYS A 9 0.62 -17.31 -1.49
CA CYS A 9 0.93 -17.47 -2.90
C CYS A 9 -0.29 -17.09 -3.75
N ARG A 10 -0.08 -16.19 -4.73
CA ARG A 10 -1.13 -15.79 -5.67
C ARG A 10 -1.62 -16.95 -6.53
N GLU A 11 -0.71 -17.81 -6.97
CA GLU A 11 -1.02 -18.92 -7.89
C GLU A 11 -1.67 -20.12 -7.18
N CYS A 12 -1.01 -20.68 -6.18
CA CYS A 12 -1.46 -21.93 -5.54
C CYS A 12 -2.17 -21.73 -4.19
N GLY A 13 -2.28 -20.50 -3.69
CA GLY A 13 -3.01 -20.17 -2.47
C GLY A 13 -2.36 -20.62 -1.15
N ARG A 14 -1.18 -21.24 -1.17
CA ARG A 14 -0.45 -21.67 0.04
C ARG A 14 -0.11 -20.47 0.92
N GLN A 15 -0.27 -20.65 2.24
CA GLN A 15 0.05 -19.63 3.23
C GLN A 15 1.44 -19.82 3.82
N TYR A 16 2.06 -18.70 4.21
CA TYR A 16 3.38 -18.62 4.82
C TYR A 16 3.35 -17.63 6.00
N SER A 17 4.30 -17.79 6.92
CA SER A 17 4.62 -16.80 7.95
C SER A 17 5.05 -15.47 7.32
N ILE A 18 4.95 -14.40 8.10
CA ILE A 18 5.38 -13.06 7.69
C ILE A 18 6.91 -13.01 7.76
N GLU A 19 7.55 -13.17 6.61
CA GLU A 19 9.00 -13.27 6.46
C GLU A 19 9.44 -12.52 5.19
N PRO A 20 10.73 -12.16 5.05
CA PRO A 20 11.26 -11.48 3.86
C PRO A 20 11.41 -12.43 2.66
N ILE A 21 10.34 -13.17 2.33
CA ILE A 21 10.22 -14.09 1.21
C ILE A 21 9.20 -13.55 0.21
N TYR A 22 9.42 -13.80 -1.07
CA TYR A 22 8.60 -13.23 -2.15
C TYR A 22 8.22 -14.25 -3.23
N VAL A 23 8.71 -15.49 -3.12
CA VAL A 23 8.44 -16.60 -4.06
C VAL A 23 7.95 -17.82 -3.30
N CYS A 24 6.92 -18.47 -3.84
CA CYS A 24 6.43 -19.75 -3.36
C CYS A 24 7.40 -20.89 -3.76
N GLU A 25 7.91 -21.63 -2.79
CA GLU A 25 8.87 -22.73 -3.02
C GLU A 25 8.29 -23.92 -3.81
N PHE A 26 6.95 -24.01 -3.93
CA PHE A 26 6.26 -25.14 -4.57
C PHE A 26 5.88 -24.89 -6.03
N CYS A 27 5.57 -23.64 -6.39
CA CYS A 27 5.09 -23.30 -7.73
C CYS A 27 5.78 -22.09 -8.35
N PHE A 28 6.75 -21.49 -7.65
CA PHE A 28 7.50 -20.31 -8.06
C PHE A 28 6.64 -19.07 -8.34
N GLY A 29 5.37 -19.08 -7.91
CA GLY A 29 4.46 -17.94 -7.97
C GLY A 29 4.79 -16.87 -6.91
N PRO A 30 4.38 -15.61 -7.13
CA PRO A 30 4.63 -14.52 -6.19
C PRO A 30 3.82 -14.69 -4.90
N LEU A 31 4.41 -14.27 -3.78
CA LEU A 31 3.71 -14.16 -2.49
C LEU A 31 3.12 -12.76 -2.32
N GLU A 32 1.87 -12.70 -1.87
CA GLU A 32 1.15 -11.47 -1.55
C GLU A 32 0.84 -11.39 -0.07
N VAL A 33 0.67 -10.17 0.43
CA VAL A 33 0.36 -9.89 1.83
C VAL A 33 -1.12 -10.16 2.13
N VAL A 34 -1.40 -10.93 3.18
CA VAL A 34 -2.76 -11.14 3.69
C VAL A 34 -3.03 -10.17 4.83
N TYR A 35 -4.11 -9.41 4.73
CA TYR A 35 -4.48 -8.39 5.72
C TYR A 35 -5.73 -8.79 6.54
N ASP A 36 -5.77 -8.35 7.79
CA ASP A 36 -6.99 -8.30 8.60
C ASP A 36 -7.80 -7.03 8.28
N TYR A 37 -8.61 -7.12 7.23
CA TYR A 37 -9.47 -6.01 6.81
C TYR A 37 -10.52 -5.61 7.84
N GLN A 38 -10.96 -6.52 8.72
CA GLN A 38 -11.92 -6.18 9.77
C GLN A 38 -11.28 -5.28 10.81
N ARG A 39 -10.01 -5.53 11.14
CA ARG A 39 -9.22 -4.69 12.05
C ARG A 39 -8.82 -3.37 11.40
N ILE A 40 -8.43 -3.38 10.12
CA ILE A 40 -8.14 -2.16 9.35
C ILE A 40 -9.37 -1.25 9.35
N LYS A 41 -10.54 -1.78 9.00
CA LYS A 41 -11.81 -1.02 8.92
C LYS A 41 -12.14 -0.29 10.23
N LYS A 42 -11.76 -0.84 11.38
CA LYS A 42 -11.96 -0.22 12.71
C LYS A 42 -10.88 0.81 13.05
N ALA A 43 -9.69 0.68 12.49
CA ALA A 43 -8.53 1.51 12.81
C ALA A 43 -8.38 2.73 11.90
N ILE A 44 -8.78 2.62 10.63
CA ILE A 44 -8.64 3.67 9.63
C ILE A 44 -9.93 4.50 9.50
N SER A 45 -9.79 5.81 9.29
CA SER A 45 -10.90 6.69 8.93
C SER A 45 -10.39 7.88 8.12
N LYS A 46 -11.25 8.51 7.33
CA LYS A 46 -10.90 9.72 6.56
C LYS A 46 -10.29 10.80 7.46
N LYS A 47 -10.91 11.07 8.60
CA LYS A 47 -10.39 12.03 9.60
C LYS A 47 -9.00 11.67 10.12
N ARG A 48 -8.71 10.38 10.36
CA ARG A 48 -7.37 9.94 10.79
C ARG A 48 -6.32 10.14 9.68
N ILE A 49 -6.69 9.88 8.43
CA ILE A 49 -5.83 10.07 7.26
C ILE A 49 -5.53 11.56 7.02
N GLU A 50 -6.52 12.43 7.23
CA GLU A 50 -6.39 13.89 7.07
C GLU A 50 -5.59 14.55 8.21
N ASN A 51 -5.62 13.99 9.42
CA ASN A 51 -4.88 14.50 10.57
C ASN A 51 -3.38 14.11 10.59
N ARG A 52 -2.88 13.44 9.56
CA ARG A 52 -1.48 13.01 9.43
C ARG A 52 -0.79 13.83 8.35
N ASP A 53 0.53 13.89 8.45
CA ASP A 53 1.37 14.54 7.45
C ASP A 53 1.09 14.03 6.03
N GLU A 54 1.31 14.92 5.07
CA GLU A 54 1.10 14.70 3.64
C GLU A 54 2.22 13.82 3.05
N ASN A 55 2.22 12.54 3.42
CA ASN A 55 3.13 11.51 2.92
C ASN A 55 2.45 10.12 2.93
N LEU A 56 3.15 9.09 2.48
CA LEU A 56 2.70 7.69 2.41
C LEU A 56 2.18 7.16 3.76
N TRP A 57 2.80 7.59 4.86
CA TRP A 57 2.54 7.06 6.21
C TRP A 57 1.18 7.48 6.77
N ARG A 58 0.49 8.42 6.11
CA ARG A 58 -0.91 8.71 6.40
C ARG A 58 -1.83 7.50 6.22
N TYR A 59 -1.40 6.48 5.47
CA TYR A 59 -2.12 5.23 5.22
C TYR A 59 -1.53 4.02 5.97
N LYS A 60 -0.80 4.21 7.09
CA LYS A 60 -0.04 3.13 7.74
C LYS A 60 -0.80 1.84 8.05
N GLU A 61 -2.10 1.91 8.28
CA GLU A 61 -2.95 0.72 8.49
C GLU A 61 -3.03 -0.20 7.27
N LEU A 62 -2.76 0.33 6.07
CA LEU A 62 -2.80 -0.38 4.79
C LEU A 62 -1.40 -0.84 4.32
N LEU A 63 -0.34 -0.57 5.09
CA LEU A 63 1.03 -0.87 4.72
C LEU A 63 1.52 -2.12 5.46
N PRO A 64 2.33 -2.98 4.82
CA PRO A 64 2.81 -4.23 5.40
C PRO A 64 4.03 -4.02 6.30
N ILE A 65 3.93 -3.12 7.28
CA ILE A 65 5.02 -2.85 8.22
C ILE A 65 4.56 -3.02 9.67
N ASP A 66 5.50 -3.40 10.52
CA ASP A 66 5.36 -3.33 11.96
C ASP A 66 6.04 -2.07 12.50
N GLY A 67 5.38 -1.43 13.47
CA GLY A 67 5.91 -0.23 14.12
C GLY A 67 5.83 1.02 13.25
N GLU A 68 6.87 1.84 13.34
CA GLU A 68 6.99 3.11 12.62
C GLU A 68 8.02 2.96 11.47
N PRO A 69 7.90 3.76 10.39
CA PRO A 69 8.78 3.66 9.24
C PRO A 69 10.24 3.94 9.59
N GLN A 70 11.14 3.12 9.07
CA GLN A 70 12.59 3.27 9.25
C GLN A 70 13.28 4.05 8.11
N ALA A 71 12.62 4.20 6.97
CA ALA A 71 13.13 4.89 5.79
C ALA A 71 11.97 5.53 5.00
N GLY A 72 12.28 6.47 4.10
CA GLY A 72 11.26 7.08 3.24
C GLY A 72 10.23 7.91 4.00
N LEU A 73 10.64 8.61 5.07
CA LEU A 73 9.75 9.35 5.98
C LEU A 73 8.86 10.39 5.26
N TYR A 74 9.30 10.88 4.11
CA TYR A 74 8.58 11.86 3.28
C TYR A 74 8.17 11.30 1.91
N SER A 75 8.23 9.98 1.72
CA SER A 75 7.84 9.35 0.46
C SER A 75 6.34 9.44 0.24
N GLY A 76 5.92 9.49 -1.03
CA GLY A 76 4.50 9.53 -1.40
C GLY A 76 3.93 10.94 -1.40
N PHE A 77 2.62 11.03 -1.61
CA PHE A 77 1.89 12.30 -1.76
C PHE A 77 2.50 13.24 -2.82
N THR A 78 3.04 12.66 -3.89
CA THR A 78 3.59 13.40 -5.02
C THR A 78 2.50 14.31 -5.61
N PRO A 79 2.77 15.60 -5.84
CA PRO A 79 1.79 16.52 -6.41
C PRO A 79 1.26 16.01 -7.75
N LEU A 80 -0.07 16.00 -7.89
CA LEU A 80 -0.73 15.80 -9.17
C LEU A 80 -0.91 17.16 -9.84
N VAL A 81 -0.01 17.50 -10.76
CA VAL A 81 -0.02 18.79 -11.48
C VAL A 81 -0.80 18.66 -12.77
N LYS A 82 -1.80 19.52 -12.95
CA LYS A 82 -2.65 19.53 -14.16
C LYS A 82 -1.86 19.96 -15.41
N ALA A 83 -1.88 19.13 -16.46
CA ALA A 83 -1.08 19.34 -17.66
C ALA A 83 -1.80 20.17 -18.74
N ASN A 84 -2.19 21.41 -18.41
CA ASN A 84 -3.05 22.24 -19.27
C ASN A 84 -2.56 22.40 -20.73
N ASN A 85 -1.25 22.58 -20.95
CA ASN A 85 -0.69 22.76 -22.29
C ASN A 85 -0.76 21.48 -23.12
N LEU A 86 -0.43 20.35 -22.50
CA LEU A 86 -0.44 19.06 -23.18
C LEU A 86 -1.88 18.58 -23.44
N ALA A 87 -2.80 18.82 -22.51
CA ALA A 87 -4.22 18.54 -22.72
C ALA A 87 -4.78 19.29 -23.93
N ARG A 88 -4.41 20.58 -24.08
CA ARG A 88 -4.79 21.41 -25.24
C ARG A 88 -4.19 20.87 -26.54
N GLU A 89 -2.89 20.54 -26.54
CA GLU A 89 -2.20 20.01 -27.71
C GLU A 89 -2.83 18.71 -28.23
N LEU A 90 -3.21 17.83 -27.30
CA LEU A 90 -3.82 16.54 -27.61
C LEU A 90 -5.34 16.61 -27.85
N GLY A 91 -5.97 17.78 -27.70
CA GLY A 91 -7.40 17.97 -27.88
C GLY A 91 -8.27 17.26 -26.82
N VAL A 92 -7.73 16.98 -25.62
CA VAL A 92 -8.44 16.32 -24.52
C VAL A 92 -8.80 17.31 -23.41
N LYS A 93 -9.85 16.97 -22.64
CA LYS A 93 -10.33 17.84 -21.55
C LYS A 93 -9.45 17.79 -20.30
N GLU A 94 -8.96 16.62 -19.95
CA GLU A 94 -8.12 16.41 -18.77
C GLU A 94 -6.95 15.49 -19.10
N LEU A 95 -5.79 15.88 -18.60
CA LEU A 95 -4.54 15.13 -18.60
C LEU A 95 -3.77 15.46 -17.32
#